data_AF-A0A378N5R5-F1
#
_entry.id   AF-A0A378N5R5-F1
#
_cell.length_a   1.000
_cell.length_b   1.000
_cell.length_c   1.000
_cell.angle_alpha   90.00
_cell.angle_beta   90.00
_cell.angle_gamma   90.00
#
_symmetry.space_group_name_H-M   'P 1'
#
loop_
_entity.id
_entity.type
_entity.pdbx_description
1 polymer ?
#
loop_
_entity_poly.entity_id
_entity_poly.type
_entity_poly.pdbx_seq_one_letter_code
_entity_poly.pdbx_strand_id
1 'polypeptide(L)'
;MACKLKGKERSKKLLRCDSYTSLIEKAIEKNADAILVHHGYFWKSENPCIRGMKGKRIKQLLVNDINLFGYHLPLDIHSELGNNASLLSI
;
A
#
# COMPACT_ATOMS: atom_id res chain seq x y z
N MET A 1 -12.14 4.46 -2.30
CA MET A 1 -11.66 4.15 -0.93
C MET A 1 -10.17 4.48 -0.86
N ALA A 2 -9.74 5.22 0.16
CA ALA A 2 -8.33 5.47 0.42
C ALA A 2 -7.96 4.96 1.83
N CYS A 3 -6.96 4.09 1.95
CA CYS A 3 -6.46 3.56 3.22
C CYS A 3 -5.08 4.17 3.52
N LYS A 4 -4.85 4.62 4.75
CA LYS A 4 -3.56 5.19 5.18
C LYS A 4 -3.10 4.59 6.51
N LEU A 5 -1.84 4.14 6.56
CA LEU A 5 -1.13 3.91 7.83
C LEU A 5 0.06 4.85 7.89
N LYS A 6 0.23 5.51 9.03
CA LYS A 6 1.29 6.48 9.25
C LYS A 6 2.54 5.79 9.79
N GLY A 7 3.67 6.07 9.15
CA GLY A 7 5.04 5.90 9.62
C GLY A 7 5.75 7.27 9.56
N LYS A 8 6.86 7.36 8.81
CA LYS A 8 7.70 8.57 8.72
C LYS A 8 6.92 9.85 8.41
N GLU A 9 7.36 10.96 9.00
CA GLU A 9 6.78 12.28 8.79
C GLU A 9 7.00 12.82 7.37
N ARG A 10 8.16 12.54 6.76
CA ARG A 10 8.46 12.87 5.36
C ARG A 10 8.90 11.63 4.60
N SER A 11 8.23 11.35 3.48
CA SER A 11 8.61 10.27 2.57
C SER A 11 9.40 10.81 1.39
N LYS A 12 10.61 10.29 1.17
CA LYS A 12 11.49 10.60 0.03
C LYS A 12 11.54 9.45 -0.98
N LYS A 13 11.31 8.21 -0.52
CA LYS A 13 11.38 7.00 -1.34
C LYS A 13 10.08 6.21 -1.29
N LEU A 14 9.42 6.07 -2.44
CA LEU A 14 8.15 5.36 -2.62
C LEU A 14 8.36 4.08 -3.43
N LEU A 15 7.72 2.99 -3.01
CA LEU A 15 7.69 1.73 -3.77
C LEU A 15 6.24 1.31 -4.08
N ARG A 16 6.00 0.83 -5.30
CA ARG A 16 4.70 0.29 -5.75
C ARG A 16 4.91 -1.12 -6.32
N CYS A 17 4.06 -2.07 -5.94
CA CYS A 17 4.04 -3.42 -6.49
C CYS A 17 2.64 -4.04 -6.30
N ASP A 18 2.27 -4.98 -7.16
CA ASP A 18 0.94 -5.61 -7.15
C ASP A 18 0.79 -6.71 -6.09
N SER A 19 1.90 -7.20 -5.51
CA SER A 19 1.91 -8.26 -4.49
C SER A 19 2.23 -7.75 -3.09
N TYR A 20 1.27 -7.87 -2.16
CA TYR A 20 1.35 -7.28 -0.82
C TYR A 20 2.45 -7.84 0.09
N THR A 21 2.68 -9.16 0.09
CA THR A 21 3.69 -9.78 0.98
C THR A 21 5.10 -9.40 0.52
N SER A 22 5.38 -9.60 -0.77
CA SER A 22 6.69 -9.29 -1.35
C SER A 22 6.98 -7.79 -1.35
N LEU A 23 5.95 -6.94 -1.39
CA LEU A 23 6.11 -5.48 -1.36
C LEU A 23 6.65 -4.99 -0.02
N ILE A 24 6.17 -5.51 1.12
CA ILE A 24 6.65 -5.07 2.44
C ILE A 24 8.12 -5.46 2.63
N GLU A 25 8.48 -6.69 2.29
CA GLU A 25 9.86 -7.17 2.38
C GLU A 25 10.80 -6.34 1.48
N LYS A 26 10.43 -6.14 0.21
CA LYS A 26 11.19 -5.28 -0.72
C LYS A 26 11.28 -3.83 -0.25
N ALA A 27 10.24 -3.30 0.38
CA ALA A 27 10.25 -1.95 0.92
C ALA A 27 11.24 -1.81 2.08
N ILE A 28 11.31 -2.83 2.96
CA ILE A 28 12.29 -2.91 4.04
C ILE A 28 13.70 -3.01 3.44
N GLU A 29 13.95 -3.96 2.54
CA GLU A 29 15.26 -4.16 1.88
C GLU A 29 15.76 -2.87 1.20
N LYS A 30 14.85 -2.17 0.50
CA LYS A 30 15.18 -0.94 -0.22
C LYS A 30 15.15 0.31 0.66
N ASN A 31 14.89 0.19 1.97
CA ASN A 31 14.74 1.32 2.89
C ASN A 31 13.74 2.37 2.35
N ALA A 32 12.59 1.92 1.86
CA ALA A 32 11.54 2.81 1.37
C ALA A 32 10.83 3.49 2.56
N ASP A 33 10.43 4.75 2.37
CA ASP A 33 9.70 5.51 3.38
C ASP A 33 8.18 5.29 3.26
N ALA A 34 7.72 4.82 2.11
CA ALA A 34 6.32 4.59 1.82
C ALA A 34 6.13 3.46 0.81
N ILE A 35 4.99 2.78 0.93
CA ILE A 35 4.46 1.86 -0.07
C ILE A 35 3.10 2.34 -0.57
N LEU A 36 2.88 2.18 -1.88
CA LEU A 36 1.62 2.45 -2.55
C LEU A 36 1.01 1.13 -3.06
N VAL A 37 -0.24 0.87 -2.68
CA VAL A 37 -0.99 -0.33 -3.05
C VAL A 37 -2.34 0.03 -3.65
N HIS A 38 -2.83 -0.84 -4.53
CA HIS A 38 -4.18 -0.70 -5.07
C HIS A 38 -5.25 -1.17 -4.05
N HIS A 39 -5.05 -2.34 -3.46
CA HIS A 39 -5.95 -2.92 -2.45
C HIS A 39 -5.37 -2.79 -1.03
N GLY A 40 -5.72 -1.73 -0.29
CA GLY A 40 -5.27 -1.53 1.10
C GLY A 40 -6.01 -2.38 2.14
N TYR A 41 -5.92 -1.98 3.42
CA TYR A 41 -6.70 -2.56 4.52
C TYR A 41 -7.94 -1.72 4.86
N PHE A 42 -8.78 -2.24 5.77
CA PHE A 42 -9.91 -1.55 6.40
C PHE A 42 -11.08 -1.28 5.44
N TRP A 43 -11.50 -2.32 4.73
CA TRP A 43 -12.71 -2.25 3.90
C TRP A 43 -13.97 -2.18 4.76
N LYS A 44 -15.06 -1.58 4.24
CA LYS A 44 -16.29 -1.28 4.99
C LYS A 44 -16.92 -2.49 5.71
N SER A 45 -16.66 -3.70 5.23
CA SER A 45 -17.20 -4.95 5.78
C SER A 45 -16.09 -5.92 6.23
N GLU A 46 -14.86 -5.45 6.37
CA GLU A 46 -13.75 -6.28 6.87
C GLU A 46 -13.75 -6.34 8.40
N ASN A 47 -13.33 -7.47 8.96
CA ASN A 47 -13.08 -7.56 10.39
C ASN A 47 -12.01 -6.51 10.81
N PRO A 48 -12.33 -5.59 11.74
CA PRO A 48 -11.40 -4.53 12.13
C PRO A 48 -10.22 -5.05 12.96
N CYS A 49 -10.33 -6.25 13.55
CA CYS A 49 -9.30 -6.82 14.42
C CYS A 49 -7.97 -7.01 13.69
N ILE A 50 -6.91 -6.42 14.24
CA ILE A 50 -5.54 -6.54 13.75
C ILE A 50 -4.92 -7.82 14.33
N ARG A 51 -5.21 -8.97 13.70
CA ARG A 51 -4.72 -10.30 14.11
C ARG A 51 -4.18 -11.09 12.92
N GLY A 52 -3.53 -12.23 13.20
CA GLY A 52 -3.00 -13.14 12.17
C GLY A 52 -2.07 -12.43 11.18
N MET A 53 -2.28 -12.65 9.88
CA MET A 53 -1.48 -12.05 8.82
C MET A 53 -1.59 -10.52 8.75
N LYS A 54 -2.79 -9.96 8.97
CA LYS A 54 -3.01 -8.51 9.01
C LYS A 54 -2.17 -7.87 10.11
N GLY A 55 -2.15 -8.47 11.29
CA GLY A 55 -1.31 -8.04 12.41
C GLY A 55 0.19 -8.11 12.11
N LYS A 56 0.66 -9.23 11.55
CA LYS A 56 2.09 -9.37 11.17
C LYS A 56 2.53 -8.29 10.18
N ARG A 57 1.76 -8.05 9.13
CA ARG A 57 2.08 -7.06 8.07
C ARG A 57 2.01 -5.62 8.58
N ILE A 58 0.97 -5.27 9.34
CA ILE A 58 0.86 -3.92 9.95
C ILE A 58 2.02 -3.70 10.93
N LYS A 59 2.37 -4.70 11.75
CA LYS A 59 3.51 -4.61 12.66
C LYS A 59 4.82 -4.34 11.90
N GLN A 60 5.07 -5.03 10.78
CA GLN A 60 6.27 -4.78 9.97
C GLN A 60 6.33 -3.34 9.45
N LEU A 61 5.22 -2.79 8.97
CA LEU A 61 5.18 -1.40 8.50
C LEU A 61 5.46 -0.41 9.63
N LEU A 62 4.86 -0.60 10.80
CA LEU A 62 5.03 0.28 11.95
C LEU A 62 6.46 0.22 12.52
N VAL A 63 7.03 -0.99 12.68
CA VAL A 63 8.39 -1.16 13.22
C VAL A 63 9.47 -0.57 12.31
N ASN A 64 9.23 -0.57 10.99
CA ASN A 64 10.16 -0.01 10.00
C ASN A 64 9.83 1.43 9.60
N ASP A 65 8.84 2.06 10.25
CA ASP A 65 8.40 3.43 10.01
C ASP A 65 7.97 3.71 8.55
N ILE A 66 7.34 2.72 7.91
CA ILE A 66 6.95 2.78 6.49
C ILE A 66 5.48 3.22 6.37
N ASN A 67 5.24 4.30 5.63
CA ASN A 67 3.88 4.75 5.31
C ASN A 67 3.19 3.77 4.35
N LEU A 68 1.90 3.50 4.56
CA LEU A 68 1.06 2.77 3.60
C LEU A 68 0.03 3.72 3.00
N PHE A 69 -0.01 3.79 1.67
CA PHE A 69 -1.06 4.46 0.91
C PHE A 69 -1.81 3.43 0.07
N GLY A 70 -3.13 3.35 0.22
CA GLY A 70 -4.00 2.51 -0.59
C GLY A 70 -4.93 3.36 -1.44
N TYR A 71 -4.86 3.25 -2.76
CA TYR A 71 -5.83 3.88 -3.68
C TYR A 71 -6.51 2.82 -4.53
N HIS A 72 -7.79 2.58 -4.28
CA HIS A 72 -8.60 1.64 -5.05
C HIS A 72 -9.20 2.33 -6.29
N LEU A 73 -10.52 2.52 -6.32
CA LEU A 73 -11.27 3.13 -7.43
C LEU A 73 -10.63 4.39 -8.07
N PRO A 74 -10.08 5.37 -7.32
CA PRO A 74 -9.46 6.53 -7.94
C PRO A 74 -8.27 6.19 -8.85
N LEU A 75 -7.57 5.09 -8.55
CA LEU A 75 -6.45 4.58 -9.35
C LEU A 75 -6.92 3.70 -10.52
N ASP A 76 -8.12 3.14 -10.50
CA ASP A 76 -8.65 2.44 -11.68
C ASP A 76 -9.10 3.42 -12.77
N ILE A 77 -9.76 4.50 -12.36
CA ILE A 77 -10.40 5.46 -13.27
C ILE A 77 -9.49 6.60 -13.71
N HIS A 78 -8.28 6.72 -13.17
CA HIS A 78 -7.39 7.81 -13.52
C HIS A 78 -7.03 7.76 -15.02
N SER A 79 -7.29 8.85 -15.75
CA SER A 79 -7.19 8.91 -17.21
C SER A 79 -5.80 8.58 -17.75
N GLU A 80 -4.75 9.04 -17.07
CA GLU A 80 -3.36 8.86 -17.53
C GLU A 80 -2.61 7.75 -16.77
N LEU A 81 -2.73 7.74 -15.44
CA LEU A 81 -1.97 6.87 -14.54
C LEU A 81 -2.77 5.69 -13.98
N GLY A 82 -3.99 5.48 -14.49
CA GLY A 82 -4.89 4.50 -13.96
C GLY A 82 -4.64 3.10 -14.50
N ASN A 83 -5.06 2.09 -13.74
CA ASN A 83 -4.92 0.70 -14.16
C ASN A 83 -5.57 0.44 -15.53
N ASN A 84 -6.76 1.02 -15.76
CA ASN A 84 -7.47 0.91 -17.04
C ASN A 84 -6.70 1.58 -18.19
N ALA A 85 -6.09 2.74 -17.94
CA ALA A 85 -5.29 3.45 -18.94
C ALA A 85 -4.03 2.65 -19.32
N SER A 86 -3.35 2.07 -18.33
CA SER A 86 -2.17 1.22 -18.56
C SER A 86 -2.50 -0.07 -19.33
N LEU A 87 -3.64 -0.71 -19.03
CA LEU A 87 -4.08 -1.90 -19.76
C LEU A 87 -4.42 -1.62 -21.23
N LEU A 88 -4.98 -0.44 -21.53
CA LEU A 88 -5.31 -0.03 -22.90
C LEU A 88 -4.08 0.43 -23.71
N SER A 89 -2.94 0.63 -23.07
CA SER A 89 -1.71 1.12 -23.70
C SER A 89 -0.79 0.01 -24.25
N ILE A 90 -1.23 -1.25 -24.16
CA ILE A 90 -0.56 -2.45 -24.67
C ILE A 90 -1.31 -2.93 -25.93
#